data_AF-A0A9D7FRJ9-F1
#
_entry.id   AF-A0A9D7FRJ9-F1
#
_cell.length_a   1.000
_cell.length_b   1.000
_cell.length_c   1.000
_cell.angle_alpha   90.00
_cell.angle_beta   90.00
_cell.angle_gamma   90.00
#
_symmetry.space_group_name_H-M   'P 1'
#
loop_
_entity.id
_entity.type
_entity.pdbx_description
1 polymer ?
#
loop_
_entity_poly.entity_id
_entity_poly.type
_entity_poly.pdbx_seq_one_letter_code
_entity_poly.pdbx_strand_id
1 'polypeptide(L)'
;MSLKEHLSRYQAVIHLQSTAIGAAGHYVQSETGRKESVEEAARIDRVCGEVWSQHPRYFLVPNGPGGWRDKLLAARDIIGALVQVA
;
A
#
# COMPACT_ATOMS: atom_id res chain seq x y z
N MET A 1 13.24 5.29 -19.25
CA MET A 1 11.86 4.77 -19.21
C MET A 1 10.95 5.87 -18.71
N SER A 2 9.77 6.05 -19.30
CA SER A 2 8.77 7.03 -18.89
C SER A 2 7.93 6.50 -17.72
N LEU A 3 7.25 7.39 -17.00
CA LEU A 3 6.32 6.99 -15.93
C LEU A 3 5.25 6.02 -16.46
N LYS A 4 4.70 6.29 -17.65
CA LYS A 4 3.73 5.41 -18.32
C LYS A 4 4.26 3.98 -18.49
N GLU A 5 5.53 3.83 -18.89
CA GLU A 5 6.19 2.53 -19.05
C GLU A 5 6.42 1.80 -17.72
N HIS A 6 6.59 2.52 -16.61
CA HIS A 6 6.68 1.91 -15.29
C HIS A 6 5.31 1.41 -14.82
N LEU A 7 4.28 2.24 -14.99
CA LEU A 7 2.91 1.90 -14.59
C LEU A 7 2.37 0.71 -15.41
N SER A 8 2.60 0.67 -16.72
CA SER A 8 2.08 -0.38 -17.60
C SER A 8 2.66 -1.79 -17.34
N ARG A 9 3.66 -1.94 -16.47
CA ARG A 9 4.21 -3.25 -16.08
C ARG A 9 3.28 -4.02 -15.16
N TYR A 10 2.43 -3.30 -14.44
CA TYR A 10 1.54 -3.88 -13.47
C TYR A 10 0.13 -3.88 -14.04
N GLN A 11 -0.61 -4.97 -13.81
CA GLN A 11 -2.04 -4.96 -14.13
C GLN A 11 -2.79 -4.08 -13.13
N ALA A 12 -2.38 -4.04 -11.87
CA ALA A 12 -2.96 -3.19 -10.83
C ALA A 12 -1.91 -2.92 -9.73
N VAL A 13 -2.19 -1.93 -8.89
CA VAL A 13 -1.39 -1.62 -7.70
C VAL A 13 -2.31 -1.64 -6.48
N ILE A 14 -2.00 -2.49 -5.50
CA ILE A 14 -2.71 -2.57 -4.24
C ILE A 14 -1.79 -2.06 -3.14
N HIS A 15 -2.06 -0.86 -2.65
CA HIS A 15 -1.27 -0.18 -1.64
C HIS A 15 -1.82 -0.49 -0.25
N LEU A 16 -1.09 -1.28 0.52
CA LEU A 16 -1.40 -1.52 1.93
C LEU A 16 -0.76 -0.42 2.78
N GLN A 17 -1.56 0.49 3.34
CA GLN A 17 -1.05 1.65 4.08
C GLN A 17 -0.12 1.25 5.24
N SER A 18 1.04 1.88 5.38
CA SER A 18 1.95 1.62 6.51
C SER A 18 1.24 1.82 7.85
N THR A 19 1.53 0.98 8.85
CA THR A 19 1.02 1.18 10.22
C THR A 19 1.50 2.51 10.82
N ALA A 20 2.56 3.12 10.27
CA ALA A 20 2.99 4.46 10.64
C ALA A 20 1.92 5.56 10.45
N ILE A 21 0.85 5.29 9.68
CA ILE A 21 -0.27 6.21 9.48
C ILE A 21 -1.53 5.64 10.16
N GLY A 22 -2.05 6.34 11.16
CA GLY A 22 -3.29 5.97 11.85
C GLY A 22 -3.21 4.72 12.75
N ALA A 23 -2.05 4.05 12.83
CA ALA A 23 -1.84 2.84 13.63
C ALA A 23 -0.41 2.76 14.21
N ALA A 24 0.21 3.92 14.52
CA ALA A 24 1.65 4.01 14.83
C ALA A 24 2.09 3.15 16.02
N GLY A 25 1.20 2.86 16.97
CA GLY A 25 1.47 1.92 18.07
C GLY A 25 1.76 0.48 17.63
N HIS A 26 1.49 0.14 16.36
CA HIS A 26 1.82 -1.14 15.73
C HIS A 26 3.00 -1.04 14.75
N TYR A 27 3.71 0.08 14.73
CA TYR A 27 4.91 0.24 13.91
C TYR A 27 6.15 -0.13 14.75
N VAL A 28 6.89 -1.15 14.29
CA VAL A 28 8.10 -1.63 14.97
C VAL A 28 9.30 -1.33 14.06
N GLN A 29 10.14 -0.40 14.51
CA GLN A 29 11.43 -0.12 13.91
C GLN A 29 12.42 -1.23 14.29
N SER A 30 13.26 -1.66 13.34
CA SER A 30 14.28 -2.68 13.56
C SER A 30 15.51 -2.45 12.69
N GLU A 31 16.70 -2.66 13.26
CA GLU A 31 17.98 -2.52 12.57
C GLU A 31 18.14 -3.46 11.38
N THR A 32 17.42 -4.58 11.35
CA THR A 32 17.51 -5.61 10.30
C THR A 32 16.40 -5.55 9.26
N GLY A 33 15.34 -4.77 9.50
CA GLY A 33 14.14 -4.78 8.65
C GLY A 33 13.64 -3.38 8.29
N ARG A 34 13.30 -2.56 9.28
CA ARG A 34 12.77 -1.21 9.08
C ARG A 34 13.58 -0.21 9.88
N LYS A 35 14.51 0.47 9.22
CA LYS A 35 15.43 1.41 9.85
C LYS A 35 14.83 2.81 9.98
N GLU A 36 13.82 3.10 9.18
CA GLU A 36 13.16 4.40 9.14
C GLU A 36 12.36 4.66 10.43
N SER A 37 12.31 5.92 10.85
CA SER A 37 11.41 6.35 11.94
C SER A 37 9.94 6.21 11.52
N VAL A 38 9.01 6.30 12.48
CA VAL A 38 7.57 6.32 12.18
C VAL A 38 7.23 7.46 11.22
N GLU A 39 7.81 8.64 11.40
CA GLU A 39 7.58 9.82 10.57
C GLU A 39 8.13 9.61 9.15
N GLU A 40 9.34 9.03 9.05
CA GLU A 40 9.96 8.68 7.77
C GLU A 40 9.15 7.61 7.04
N ALA A 41 8.67 6.58 7.74
CA ALA A 41 7.80 5.55 7.20
C ALA A 41 6.48 6.11 6.69
N ALA A 42 5.87 7.05 7.43
CA ALA A 42 4.67 7.74 7.00
C ALA A 42 4.93 8.64 5.78
N ARG A 43 6.11 9.27 5.69
CA ARG A 43 6.51 10.05 4.50
C ARG A 43 6.72 9.15 3.28
N ILE A 44 7.39 8.01 3.46
CA ILE A 44 7.59 7.01 2.40
C ILE A 44 6.23 6.53 1.88
N ASP A 45 5.30 6.17 2.76
CA ASP A 45 3.97 5.71 2.37
C ASP A 45 3.24 6.75 1.52
N ARG A 46 3.25 8.02 1.94
CA ARG A 46 2.61 9.12 1.19
C ARG A 46 3.24 9.30 -0.20
N VAL A 47 4.56 9.38 -0.30
CA VAL A 47 5.27 9.54 -1.59
C VAL A 47 5.02 8.34 -2.51
N CYS A 48 5.04 7.12 -1.96
CA CYS A 48 4.68 5.92 -2.72
C CYS A 48 3.24 6.03 -3.24
N GLY A 49 2.29 6.44 -2.39
CA GLY A 49 0.89 6.65 -2.78
C GLY A 49 0.73 7.69 -3.88
N GLU A 50 1.43 8.83 -3.79
CA GLU A 50 1.41 9.90 -4.80
C GLU A 50 1.88 9.41 -6.17
N VAL A 51 2.97 8.64 -6.21
CA VAL A 51 3.50 8.12 -7.49
C VAL A 51 2.61 7.00 -8.04
N TRP A 52 2.23 6.03 -7.21
CA TRP A 52 1.47 4.86 -7.65
C TRP A 52 0.00 5.14 -7.91
N SER A 53 -0.59 6.17 -7.31
CA SER A 53 -1.99 6.56 -7.56
C SER A 53 -2.27 6.99 -9.00
N GLN A 54 -1.22 7.24 -9.78
CA GLN A 54 -1.32 7.50 -11.22
C GLN A 54 -1.59 6.23 -12.04
N HIS A 55 -1.47 5.04 -11.44
CA HIS A 55 -1.88 3.79 -12.08
C HIS A 55 -3.41 3.75 -12.26
N PRO A 56 -3.95 3.44 -13.45
CA PRO A 56 -5.41 3.47 -13.70
C PRO A 56 -6.20 2.46 -12.84
N ARG A 57 -5.53 1.45 -12.29
CA ARG A 57 -6.06 0.47 -11.34
C ARG A 57 -5.26 0.50 -10.04
N TYR A 58 -5.26 1.65 -9.36
CA TYR A 58 -4.67 1.83 -8.04
C TYR A 58 -5.74 1.68 -6.96
N PHE A 59 -5.42 0.92 -5.91
CA PHE A 59 -6.30 0.70 -4.77
C PHE A 59 -5.52 0.94 -3.48
N LEU A 60 -5.95 1.91 -2.68
CA LEU A 60 -5.43 2.12 -1.32
C LEU A 60 -6.28 1.34 -0.31
N VAL A 61 -5.62 0.49 0.49
CA VAL A 61 -6.24 -0.18 1.63
C VAL A 61 -5.71 0.47 2.93
N PRO A 62 -6.50 1.38 3.55
CA PRO A 62 -6.07 2.12 4.73
C PRO A 62 -6.02 1.22 5.97
N ASN A 63 -5.41 1.72 7.04
CA ASN A 63 -5.59 1.13 8.37
C ASN A 63 -6.97 1.50 8.91
N GLY A 64 -7.62 0.56 9.60
CA GLY A 64 -8.98 0.74 10.13
C GLY A 64 -9.22 -0.10 11.38
N PRO A 65 -10.41 0.02 12.01
CA PRO A 65 -10.70 -0.57 13.32
C PRO A 65 -10.66 -2.10 13.34
N GLY A 66 -10.92 -2.81 12.23
CA GLY A 66 -10.75 -4.26 12.17
C GLY A 66 -9.32 -4.74 11.88
N GLY A 67 -8.35 -3.82 11.87
CA GLY A 67 -6.93 -4.12 11.83
C GLY A 67 -6.50 -4.96 10.61
N TRP A 68 -5.63 -5.94 10.86
CA TRP A 68 -5.06 -6.79 9.80
C TRP A 68 -6.11 -7.61 9.05
N ARG A 69 -7.13 -8.14 9.76
CA ARG A 69 -8.12 -9.03 9.16
C ARG A 69 -8.91 -8.32 8.06
N ASP A 70 -9.42 -7.13 8.36
CA ASP A 70 -10.20 -6.34 7.38
C ASP A 70 -9.32 -5.94 6.19
N LYS A 71 -8.06 -5.58 6.46
CA LYS A 71 -7.09 -5.25 5.42
C LYS A 71 -6.82 -6.42 4.47
N LEU A 72 -6.69 -7.63 5.01
CA LEU A 72 -6.51 -8.86 4.25
C LEU A 72 -7.75 -9.17 3.40
N LEU A 73 -8.95 -9.05 3.98
CA LEU A 73 -10.21 -9.30 3.27
C LEU A 73 -10.40 -8.30 2.11
N ALA A 74 -10.14 -7.00 2.36
CA ALA A 74 -10.22 -5.98 1.31
C ALA A 74 -9.23 -6.26 0.17
N ALA A 75 -7.98 -6.61 0.47
CA ALA A 75 -6.98 -6.95 -0.54
C ALA A 75 -7.38 -8.21 -1.34
N ARG A 76 -7.90 -9.24 -0.65
CA ARG A 76 -8.41 -10.46 -1.30
C ARG A 76 -9.54 -10.13 -2.27
N ASP A 77 -10.49 -9.30 -1.87
CA ASP A 77 -11.66 -8.96 -2.69
C ASP A 77 -11.25 -8.16 -3.93
N ILE A 78 -10.28 -7.25 -3.80
CA ILE A 78 -9.67 -6.54 -4.94
C ILE A 78 -9.00 -7.53 -5.90
N ILE A 79 -8.21 -8.47 -5.39
CA ILE A 79 -7.55 -9.49 -6.23
C ILE A 79 -8.59 -10.37 -6.93
N GLY A 80 -9.63 -10.81 -6.21
CA GLY A 80 -10.71 -11.61 -6.77
C GLY A 80 -11.40 -10.90 -7.95
N ALA A 81 -11.72 -9.62 -7.79
CA ALA A 81 -12.30 -8.80 -8.85
C ALA A 81 -11.34 -8.63 -10.05
N LEU A 82 -10.03 -8.49 -9.81
CA LEU A 82 -9.04 -8.35 -10.88
C LEU A 82 -8.85 -9.65 -11.69
N VAL A 83 -8.90 -10.81 -11.02
CA VAL A 83 -8.72 -12.12 -11.67
C VAL A 83 -9.96 -12.54 -12.46
N GLN A 84 -11.15 -12.12 -12.06
CA GLN A 84 -12.39 -12.41 -12.80
C GLN A 84 -12.54 -11.59 -14.09
N VAL A 85 -11.81 -10.49 -14.23
CA VAL A 85 -11.86 -9.57 -15.37
C VAL A 85 -10.67 -9.78 -16.33
N ALA A 86 -9.74 -10.68 -15.99
CA ALA A 86 -8.55 -11.03 -16.79
C ALA A 86 -8.80 -12.29 -17.63
#